data_AF-A0A378ILU6-F1
#
_entry.id   AF-A0A378ILU6-F1
#
_cell.length_a   1.000
_cell.length_b   1.000
_cell.length_c   1.000
_cell.angle_alpha   90.00
_cell.angle_beta   90.00
_cell.angle_gamma   90.00
#
_symmetry.space_group_name_H-M   'P 1'
#
loop_
_entity.id
_entity.type
_entity.pdbx_description
1 polymer ?
#
loop_
_entity_poly.entity_id
_entity_poly.type
_entity_poly.pdbx_seq_one_letter_code
_entity_poly.pdbx_strand_id
1 'polypeptide(L)'
;MNNDEENKKTQTLLTNLDPIVEEINRTLLSSKAIPNKRKEISLILMKISTYKNLRKNHQNSDSVEAEIESLASIFSSTDNILKNISEEEYISEYLDNGLFQKFNDISSEIKRLVE
;
A
#
# COMPACT_ATOMS: atom_id res chain seq x y z
N MET A 1 -8.13 20.31 24.45
CA MET A 1 -7.42 20.82 23.26
C MET A 1 -6.20 19.94 23.06
N ASN A 2 -6.23 19.04 22.08
CA ASN A 2 -5.09 18.18 21.69
C ASN A 2 -5.27 17.53 20.30
N ASN A 3 -6.51 17.43 19.80
CA ASN A 3 -6.81 16.81 18.50
C ASN A 3 -6.12 17.48 17.31
N ASP A 4 -5.91 18.81 17.32
CA ASP A 4 -5.35 19.52 16.16
C ASP A 4 -3.86 19.21 15.94
N GLU A 5 -3.11 18.96 17.00
CA GLU A 5 -1.68 18.66 16.91
C GLU A 5 -1.43 17.20 16.54
N GLU A 6 -2.23 16.28 17.10
CA GLU A 6 -2.24 14.87 16.70
C GLU A 6 -2.70 14.72 15.24
N ASN A 7 -3.77 15.40 14.83
CA ASN A 7 -4.23 15.37 13.42
C ASN A 7 -3.15 15.89 12.47
N LYS A 8 -2.41 16.95 12.82
CA LYS A 8 -1.29 17.44 12.00
C LYS A 8 -0.14 16.44 11.91
N LYS A 9 0.23 15.79 13.02
CA LYS A 9 1.27 14.75 13.03
C LYS A 9 0.86 13.57 12.16
N THR A 10 -0.38 13.12 12.28
CA THR A 10 -0.93 12.03 11.47
C THR A 10 -1.00 12.39 9.98
N GLN A 11 -1.44 13.61 9.64
CA GLN A 11 -1.45 14.09 8.26
C GLN A 11 -0.04 14.18 7.65
N THR A 12 0.96 14.54 8.46
CA THR A 12 2.37 14.52 8.04
C THR A 12 2.82 13.09 7.75
N LEU A 13 2.48 12.14 8.63
CA LEU A 13 2.80 10.73 8.44
C LEU A 13 2.15 10.16 7.18
N LEU A 14 0.86 10.43 6.96
CA LEU A 14 0.14 10.01 5.76
C LEU A 14 0.78 10.58 4.48
N THR A 15 1.23 11.83 4.53
CA THR A 15 1.94 12.47 3.41
C THR A 15 3.28 11.77 3.13
N ASN A 16 3.98 11.31 4.16
CA ASN A 16 5.22 10.53 4.00
C ASN A 16 4.94 9.12 3.44
N LEU A 17 3.73 8.60 3.59
CA LEU A 17 3.32 7.27 3.11
C LEU A 17 2.72 7.32 1.69
N ASP A 18 2.24 8.47 1.20
CA ASP A 18 1.72 8.65 -0.16
C ASP A 18 2.69 8.13 -1.26
N PRO A 19 4.02 8.41 -1.21
CA PRO A 19 4.97 7.89 -2.20
C PRO A 19 5.03 6.36 -2.25
N ILE A 20 4.90 5.69 -1.10
CA ILE A 20 4.91 4.22 -1.02
C ILE A 20 3.64 3.66 -1.66
N VAL A 21 2.48 4.26 -1.38
CA VAL A 21 1.23 3.84 -2.03
C VAL A 21 1.33 3.98 -3.54
N GLU A 22 1.97 5.05 -4.04
CA GLU A 22 2.23 5.21 -5.47
C GLU A 22 3.21 4.17 -6.02
N GLU A 23 4.20 3.77 -5.24
CA GLU A 23 5.15 2.73 -5.63
C GLU A 23 4.49 1.34 -5.69
N ILE A 24 3.62 0.99 -4.74
CA ILE A 24 2.79 -0.22 -4.79
C ILE A 24 1.92 -0.19 -6.05
N ASN A 25 1.25 0.94 -6.32
CA ASN A 25 0.42 1.12 -7.50
C ASN A 25 1.20 0.86 -8.81
N ARG A 26 2.35 1.52 -8.97
CA ARG A 26 3.22 1.35 -10.13
C ARG A 26 3.74 -0.08 -10.25
N THR A 27 4.13 -0.69 -9.15
CA THR A 27 4.63 -2.07 -9.11
C THR A 27 3.57 -3.06 -9.57
N LEU A 28 2.35 -2.95 -9.04
CA LEU A 28 1.22 -3.78 -9.46
C LEU A 28 0.84 -3.58 -10.93
N LEU A 29 0.82 -2.34 -11.43
CA LEU A 29 0.51 -2.04 -12.83
C LEU A 29 1.59 -2.50 -13.82
N SER A 30 2.87 -2.45 -13.40
CA SER A 30 4.01 -2.86 -14.22
C SER A 30 4.29 -4.37 -14.16
N SER A 31 3.67 -5.07 -13.22
CA SER A 31 3.82 -6.51 -13.08
C SER A 31 3.27 -7.23 -14.32
N LYS A 32 4.01 -8.22 -14.84
CA LYS A 32 3.44 -9.15 -15.80
C LYS A 32 2.25 -9.85 -15.15
N ALA A 33 1.23 -10.18 -15.95
CA ALA A 33 0.00 -10.76 -15.46
C ALA A 33 0.28 -12.01 -14.61
N ILE A 34 0.11 -11.88 -13.29
CA ILE A 34 0.31 -13.00 -12.37
C ILE A 34 -0.83 -14.00 -12.58
N PRO A 35 -0.54 -15.25 -13.00
CA PRO A 35 -1.55 -16.30 -13.07
C PRO A 35 -2.22 -16.46 -11.70
N ASN A 36 -3.54 -16.62 -11.67
CA ASN A 36 -4.34 -16.82 -10.44
C ASN A 36 -4.40 -15.69 -9.40
N LYS A 37 -3.59 -14.63 -9.47
CA LYS A 37 -3.64 -13.49 -8.52
C LYS A 37 -4.30 -12.21 -9.06
N ARG A 38 -4.77 -12.22 -10.32
CA ARG A 38 -5.41 -11.05 -10.97
C ARG A 38 -6.52 -10.41 -10.13
N LYS A 39 -7.38 -11.20 -9.47
CA LYS A 39 -8.47 -10.68 -8.65
C LYS A 39 -7.97 -9.90 -7.43
N GLU A 40 -6.94 -10.43 -6.77
CA GLU A 40 -6.35 -9.82 -5.57
C GLU A 40 -5.60 -8.53 -5.93
N ILE A 41 -4.84 -8.54 -7.03
CA ILE A 41 -4.18 -7.34 -7.57
C ILE A 41 -5.20 -6.24 -7.89
N SER A 42 -6.29 -6.59 -8.60
CA SER A 42 -7.37 -5.63 -8.91
C SER A 42 -8.01 -5.06 -7.64
N LEU A 43 -8.17 -5.87 -6.59
CA LEU A 43 -8.69 -5.42 -5.31
C LEU A 43 -7.76 -4.38 -4.67
N ILE A 44 -6.44 -4.61 -4.68
CA ILE A 44 -5.48 -3.65 -4.12
C ILE A 44 -5.48 -2.35 -4.93
N LEU A 45 -5.47 -2.42 -6.26
CA LEU A 45 -5.54 -1.24 -7.12
C LEU A 45 -6.81 -0.42 -6.85
N MET A 46 -7.95 -1.09 -6.64
CA MET A 46 -9.20 -0.42 -6.25
C MET A 46 -9.06 0.28 -4.89
N LYS A 47 -8.47 -0.38 -3.89
CA LYS A 47 -8.22 0.21 -2.56
C LYS A 47 -7.29 1.43 -2.65
N ILE A 48 -6.25 1.37 -3.47
CA ILE A 48 -5.35 2.52 -3.73
C ILE A 48 -6.12 3.67 -4.36
N SER A 49 -7.01 3.40 -5.32
CA SER A 49 -7.85 4.45 -5.91
C SER A 49 -8.76 5.10 -4.86
N THR A 50 -9.35 4.31 -3.96
CA THR A 50 -10.16 4.81 -2.85
C THR A 50 -9.34 5.71 -1.92
N TYR A 51 -8.16 5.27 -1.50
CA TYR A 51 -7.25 6.07 -0.68
C TYR A 51 -6.88 7.40 -1.34
N LYS A 52 -6.46 7.38 -2.61
CA LYS A 52 -6.11 8.61 -3.35
C LYS A 52 -7.29 9.58 -3.47
N ASN A 53 -8.51 9.07 -3.63
CA ASN A 53 -9.72 9.89 -3.65
C ASN A 53 -10.00 10.51 -2.28
N LEU A 54 -9.84 9.75 -1.19
CA LEU A 54 -9.94 10.27 0.18
C LEU A 54 -8.93 11.40 0.40
N ARG A 55 -7.65 11.17 0.09
CA ARG A 55 -6.57 12.15 0.23
C ARG A 55 -6.81 13.45 -0.54
N LYS A 56 -7.40 13.37 -1.75
CA LYS A 56 -7.76 14.56 -2.55
C LYS A 56 -8.93 15.33 -1.98
N ASN A 57 -9.93 14.64 -1.44
CA ASN A 57 -11.18 15.25 -0.97
C ASN A 57 -11.08 15.73 0.49
N HIS A 58 -10.16 15.17 1.29
CA HIS A 58 -10.00 15.46 2.72
C HIS A 58 -8.81 16.36 3.05
N GLN A 59 -8.22 17.05 2.06
CA GLN A 59 -7.20 18.09 2.34
C GLN A 59 -7.69 19.20 3.30
N ASN A 60 -9.00 19.25 3.60
CA ASN A 60 -9.65 20.23 4.48
C ASN A 60 -10.64 19.65 5.53
N SER A 61 -10.68 18.33 5.82
CA SER A 61 -11.69 17.78 6.75
C SER A 61 -11.18 16.76 7.78
N ASP A 62 -11.95 16.64 8.88
CA ASP A 62 -11.64 15.96 10.15
C ASP A 62 -11.61 14.42 10.11
N SER A 63 -11.76 13.76 8.96
CA SER A 63 -11.82 12.28 8.90
C SER A 63 -10.47 11.65 8.53
N VAL A 64 -9.47 11.87 9.39
CA VAL A 64 -8.14 11.24 9.29
C VAL A 64 -8.24 9.72 9.47
N GLU A 65 -9.21 9.25 10.26
CA GLU A 65 -9.45 7.84 10.56
C GLU A 65 -9.72 7.00 9.30
N ALA A 66 -10.56 7.49 8.38
CA ALA A 66 -10.85 6.79 7.13
C ALA A 66 -9.61 6.68 6.22
N GLU A 67 -8.71 7.67 6.25
CA GLU A 67 -7.45 7.63 5.51
C GLU A 67 -6.51 6.55 6.08
N ILE A 68 -6.42 6.46 7.40
CA ILE A 68 -5.63 5.45 8.11
C ILE A 68 -6.18 4.05 7.82
N GLU A 69 -7.49 3.84 7.96
CA GLU A 69 -8.11 2.54 7.69
C GLU A 69 -7.89 2.09 6.25
N SER A 70 -8.05 3.02 5.30
CA SER A 70 -7.82 2.74 3.88
C SER A 70 -6.36 2.36 3.62
N LEU A 71 -5.42 3.08 4.23
CA LEU A 71 -3.99 2.80 4.12
C LEU A 71 -3.59 1.45 4.73
N ALA A 72 -4.07 1.16 5.94
CA ALA A 72 -3.85 -0.12 6.61
C ALA A 72 -4.39 -1.30 5.77
N SER A 73 -5.55 -1.11 5.14
CA SER A 73 -6.16 -2.10 4.25
C SER A 73 -5.31 -2.38 3.00
N ILE A 74 -4.68 -1.34 2.42
CA ILE A 74 -3.75 -1.47 1.29
C ILE A 74 -2.53 -2.29 1.71
N PHE A 75 -1.90 -1.92 2.83
CA PHE A 75 -0.69 -2.60 3.31
C PHE A 75 -0.97 -4.06 3.69
N SER A 76 -2.02 -4.33 4.45
CA SER A 76 -2.39 -5.71 4.83
C SER A 76 -2.68 -6.59 3.60
N SER A 77 -3.37 -6.05 2.59
CA SER A 77 -3.66 -6.82 1.37
C SER A 77 -2.40 -7.07 0.54
N THR A 78 -1.51 -6.07 0.50
CA THR A 78 -0.22 -6.17 -0.19
C THR A 78 0.66 -7.23 0.47
N ASP A 79 0.78 -7.19 1.80
CA ASP A 79 1.52 -8.19 2.59
C ASP A 79 0.95 -9.60 2.41
N ASN A 80 -0.37 -9.75 2.37
CA ASN A 80 -1.01 -11.05 2.16
C ASN A 80 -0.72 -11.64 0.78
N ILE A 81 -0.77 -10.82 -0.28
CA ILE A 81 -0.37 -11.28 -1.63
C ILE A 81 1.09 -11.74 -1.63
N LEU A 82 1.97 -11.01 -0.94
CA LEU A 82 3.39 -11.34 -0.90
C LEU A 82 3.67 -12.65 -0.17
N LYS A 83 3.04 -12.85 0.99
CA LYS A 83 3.14 -14.11 1.73
C LYS A 83 2.65 -15.27 0.89
N ASN A 84 1.48 -15.15 0.27
CA ASN A 84 0.93 -16.18 -0.59
C ASN A 84 1.85 -16.50 -1.79
N ILE A 85 2.51 -15.49 -2.37
CA ILE A 85 3.49 -15.68 -3.45
C ILE A 85 4.75 -16.39 -2.92
N SER A 86 5.22 -16.04 -1.73
CA SER A 86 6.41 -16.67 -1.11
C SER A 86 6.18 -18.08 -0.58
N GLU A 87 4.92 -18.49 -0.40
CA GLU A 87 4.56 -19.81 0.11
C GLU A 87 4.14 -20.79 -1.02
N GLU A 88 3.97 -20.29 -2.26
CA GLU A 88 3.59 -21.09 -3.43
C GLU A 88 4.79 -21.66 -4.21
N GLU A 89 4.56 -22.79 -4.88
CA GLU A 89 5.54 -23.60 -5.66
C GLU A 89 6.18 -22.85 -6.85
N TYR A 90 5.74 -21.63 -7.15
CA TYR A 90 6.13 -20.82 -8.32
C TYR A 90 7.09 -19.66 -8.00
N ILE A 91 7.72 -19.62 -6.81
CA ILE A 91 8.69 -18.59 -6.38
C ILE A 91 9.68 -18.14 -7.47
N SER A 92 10.17 -19.05 -8.30
CA SER A 92 11.15 -18.76 -9.35
C SER A 92 10.61 -17.80 -10.43
N GLU A 93 9.35 -17.95 -10.87
CA GLU A 93 8.71 -17.00 -11.81
C GLU A 93 8.51 -15.61 -11.17
N TYR A 94 8.47 -15.55 -9.83
CA TYR A 94 8.27 -14.30 -9.08
C TYR A 94 9.57 -13.55 -8.79
N LEU A 95 10.68 -14.26 -8.58
CA LEU A 95 12.03 -13.68 -8.41
C LEU A 95 12.54 -13.06 -9.71
N ASP A 96 12.31 -13.71 -10.85
CA ASP A 96 12.82 -13.27 -12.17
C ASP A 96 12.20 -11.95 -12.67
N ASN A 97 11.06 -11.52 -12.12
CA ASN A 97 10.35 -10.32 -12.56
C ASN A 97 10.61 -9.09 -11.67
N GLY A 98 11.48 -9.17 -10.66
CA GLY A 98 11.86 -8.05 -9.78
C GLY A 98 10.72 -7.51 -8.90
N LEU A 99 9.54 -8.13 -8.97
CA LEU A 99 8.35 -7.76 -8.22
C LEU A 99 8.57 -7.99 -6.72
N PHE A 100 9.11 -9.17 -6.38
CA PHE A 100 9.37 -9.56 -5.00
C PHE A 100 10.38 -8.63 -4.33
N GLN A 101 11.44 -8.24 -5.05
CA GLN A 101 12.45 -7.31 -4.53
C GLN A 101 11.82 -5.93 -4.25
N LYS A 102 11.08 -5.36 -5.21
CA LYS A 102 10.39 -4.06 -5.02
C LYS A 102 9.42 -4.08 -3.85
N PHE A 103 8.68 -5.18 -3.68
CA PHE A 103 7.78 -5.32 -2.56
C PHE A 103 8.49 -5.50 -1.22
N ASN A 104 9.62 -6.19 -1.20
CA ASN A 104 10.45 -6.33 0.00
C ASN A 104 11.06 -4.97 0.39
N ASP A 105 11.47 -4.18 -0.60
CA ASP A 105 11.95 -2.81 -0.41
C ASP A 105 10.82 -1.91 0.15
N ILE A 106 9.61 -2.01 -0.40
CA ILE A 106 8.41 -1.33 0.11
C ILE A 106 8.08 -1.75 1.56
N SER A 107 8.10 -3.06 1.85
CA SER A 107 7.79 -3.58 3.20
C SER A 107 8.81 -3.09 4.23
N SER A 108 10.09 -3.03 3.84
CA SER A 108 11.17 -2.47 4.67
C SER A 108 10.98 -0.98 4.92
N GLU A 109 10.56 -0.23 3.91
CA GLU A 109 10.28 1.21 4.04
C GLU A 109 9.05 1.49 4.92
N ILE A 110 7.99 0.66 4.82
CA ILE A 110 6.84 0.75 5.71
C ILE A 110 7.26 0.51 7.16
N LYS A 111 8.06 -0.53 7.44
CA LYS A 111 8.58 -0.78 8.80
C LYS A 111 9.36 0.41 9.34
N ARG A 112 10.25 1.00 8.54
CA ARG A 112 11.04 2.20 8.90
C ARG A 112 10.18 3.42 9.26
N LEU A 113 8.99 3.53 8.70
CA LEU A 113 8.09 4.67 8.94
C LEU A 113 7.14 4.45 10.12
N VAL A 114 7.01 3.22 10.60
CA VAL A 114 6.11 2.83 11.70
C VAL A 114 6.88 2.55 13.01
N GLU A 115 8.18 2.22 12.93
CA GLU A 115 9.10 2.02 14.06
C GLU A 115 9.96 3.27 14.33
#